data_AF-A0A0B6YXL4-F1
#
_entry.id   AF-A0A0B6YXL4-F1
#
_cell.length_a   1.000
_cell.length_b   1.000
_cell.length_c   1.000
_cell.angle_alpha   90.00
_cell.angle_beta   90.00
_cell.angle_gamma   90.00
#
_symmetry.space_group_name_H-M   'P 1'
#
loop_
_entity.id
_entity.type
_entity.pdbx_description
1 polymer ?
#
loop_
_entity_poly.entity_id
_entity_poly.type
_entity_poly.pdbx_seq_one_letter_code
_entity_poly.pdbx_strand_id
1 'polypeptide(L)'
;ALNGDQRSVFEGIVLELYSSTSAIPLSFLLGFYVTFIAQRWWQQFTNVPWPDRTLFTMTTYLHGFDDRARMMRRSVARYMLFGLIWICRAISVTVMKRFPTLDHIVEAGFITKEEKTIFENTECKYQKFFVPLMWANQILVTARREGKIDNDFGLRMILQ
;
A
#
# COMPACT_ATOMS: atom_id res chain seq x y z
N ALA A 1 50.85 -3.16 30.35
CA ALA A 1 51.68 -3.34 29.15
C ALA A 1 51.95 -4.84 28.98
N LEU A 2 51.92 -5.37 27.75
CA LEU A 2 52.23 -6.78 27.49
C LEU A 2 53.74 -7.03 27.67
N ASN A 3 54.09 -8.18 28.25
CA ASN A 3 55.48 -8.63 28.33
C ASN A 3 55.96 -9.21 26.99
N GLY A 4 57.23 -9.61 26.90
CA GLY A 4 57.84 -10.10 25.64
C GLY A 4 57.09 -11.27 25.01
N ASP A 5 56.77 -12.30 25.82
CA ASP A 5 56.07 -13.49 25.32
C ASP A 5 54.63 -13.18 24.89
N GLN A 6 53.94 -12.31 25.63
CA GLN A 6 52.60 -11.85 25.29
C GLN A 6 52.55 -11.02 24.01
N ARG A 7 53.61 -10.25 23.69
CA ARG A 7 53.70 -9.52 22.42
C ARG A 7 53.80 -10.47 21.23
N SER A 8 54.65 -11.49 21.32
CA SER A 8 54.80 -12.49 20.25
C SER A 8 53.50 -13.25 19.97
N VAL A 9 52.76 -13.62 21.04
CA VAL A 9 51.44 -14.27 20.89
C VAL A 9 50.42 -13.31 20.26
N PHE A 10 50.39 -12.05 20.69
CA PHE A 10 49.48 -11.04 20.13
C PHE A 10 49.75 -10.76 18.65
N GLU A 11 51.01 -10.67 18.24
CA GLU A 11 51.42 -10.52 16.84
C GLU A 11 50.95 -11.70 15.98
N GLY A 12 51.07 -12.93 16.49
CA GLY A 12 50.53 -14.13 15.82
C GLY A 12 49.03 -14.05 15.58
N ILE A 13 48.26 -13.63 16.59
CA ILE A 13 46.80 -13.44 16.49
C ILE A 13 46.45 -12.37 15.46
N VAL A 14 47.16 -11.23 15.45
CA VAL A 14 46.92 -10.13 14.50
C VAL A 14 47.15 -10.60 13.06
N LEU A 15 48.21 -11.36 12.82
CA LEU A 15 48.52 -11.88 11.47
C LEU A 15 47.45 -12.87 10.99
N GLU A 16 46.97 -13.77 11.86
CA GLU A 16 45.91 -14.73 11.54
C GLU A 16 44.56 -14.05 11.25
N LEU A 17 44.22 -13.03 12.03
CA LEU A 17 43.01 -12.21 11.80
C LEU A 17 43.12 -11.39 10.50
N TYR A 18 44.30 -10.85 10.19
CA TYR A 18 44.52 -10.10 8.96
C TYR A 18 44.33 -10.98 7.72
N SER A 19 44.94 -12.18 7.71
CA SER A 19 44.75 -13.13 6.59
C SER A 19 43.30 -13.58 6.44
N SER A 20 42.59 -13.77 7.55
CA SER A 20 41.19 -14.18 7.55
C SER A 20 40.25 -13.07 7.05
N THR A 21 40.57 -11.81 7.35
CA THR A 21 39.77 -10.65 6.92
C THR A 21 39.85 -10.42 5.41
N SER A 22 41.01 -10.67 4.80
CA SER A 22 41.19 -10.59 3.34
C SER A 22 40.54 -11.73 2.55
N ALA A 23 40.14 -12.82 3.21
CA ALA A 23 39.57 -14.00 2.54
C ALA A 23 38.11 -13.81 2.08
N ILE A 24 37.36 -12.88 2.71
CA ILE A 24 35.95 -12.64 2.39
C ILE A 24 35.83 -11.29 1.66
N PRO A 25 35.38 -11.26 0.38
CA PRO A 25 35.17 -10.02 -0.35
C PRO A 25 33.86 -9.36 0.12
N LEU A 26 33.90 -8.70 1.29
CA LEU A 26 32.73 -8.07 1.90
C LEU A 26 32.06 -7.05 0.99
N SER A 27 32.84 -6.29 0.21
CA SER A 27 32.30 -5.32 -0.75
C SER A 27 31.45 -5.98 -1.84
N PHE A 28 31.81 -7.19 -2.27
CA PHE A 28 31.05 -7.95 -3.27
C PHE A 28 29.71 -8.40 -2.68
N LEU A 29 29.72 -9.06 -1.52
CA LEU A 29 28.51 -9.49 -0.80
C LEU A 29 27.57 -8.31 -0.49
N LEU A 30 28.14 -7.20 -0.03
CA LEU A 30 27.39 -5.97 0.23
C LEU A 30 26.77 -5.41 -1.05
N GLY A 31 27.49 -5.48 -2.18
CA GLY A 31 27.00 -5.07 -3.49
C GLY A 31 25.73 -5.84 -3.91
N PHE A 32 25.72 -7.17 -3.80
CA PHE A 32 24.51 -7.96 -4.09
C PHE A 32 23.39 -7.65 -3.12
N TYR A 33 23.69 -7.56 -1.82
CA TYR A 33 22.69 -7.30 -0.80
C TYR A 33 22.01 -5.94 -1.04
N VAL A 34 22.79 -4.87 -1.23
CA VAL A 34 22.26 -3.53 -1.49
C VAL A 34 21.46 -3.49 -2.78
N THR A 35 21.94 -4.13 -3.84
CA THR A 35 21.21 -4.22 -5.12
C THR A 35 19.86 -4.91 -4.95
N PHE A 36 19.82 -6.02 -4.22
CA PHE A 36 18.58 -6.75 -3.92
C PHE A 36 17.59 -5.91 -3.09
N ILE A 37 18.08 -5.22 -2.05
CA ILE A 37 17.25 -4.33 -1.23
C ILE A 37 16.70 -3.17 -2.06
N ALA A 38 17.53 -2.52 -2.89
CA ALA A 38 17.12 -1.43 -3.77
C ALA A 38 16.04 -1.88 -4.76
N GLN A 39 16.20 -3.06 -5.36
CA GLN A 39 15.19 -3.63 -6.26
C GLN A 39 13.86 -3.87 -5.55
N ARG A 40 13.87 -4.48 -4.36
CA ARG A 40 12.65 -4.70 -3.56
C ARG A 40 12.00 -3.40 -3.10
N TRP A 41 12.80 -2.40 -2.74
CA TRP A 41 12.28 -1.08 -2.38
C TRP A 41 11.54 -0.44 -3.56
N TRP A 42 12.14 -0.46 -4.76
CA TRP A 42 11.51 0.09 -5.94
C TRP A 42 10.23 -0.67 -6.32
N GLN A 43 10.26 -2.00 -6.26
CA GLN A 43 9.07 -2.83 -6.50
C GLN A 43 7.92 -2.52 -5.52
N GLN A 44 8.22 -2.29 -4.23
CA GLN A 44 7.21 -1.88 -3.26
C GLN A 44 6.61 -0.52 -3.60
N PHE A 45 7.44 0.45 -4.01
CA PHE A 45 6.97 1.78 -4.41
C PHE A 45 6.08 1.73 -5.66
N THR A 46 6.47 0.96 -6.68
CA THR A 46 5.68 0.84 -7.92
C THR A 46 4.38 0.07 -7.74
N ASN A 47 4.28 -0.80 -6.72
CA ASN A 47 3.08 -1.58 -6.42
C ASN A 47 2.10 -0.85 -5.49
N VAL A 48 2.37 0.39 -5.09
CA VAL A 48 1.38 1.19 -4.36
C VAL A 48 0.16 1.40 -5.27
N PRO A 49 -1.06 1.00 -4.85
CA PRO A 49 -2.24 1.03 -5.71
C PRO A 49 -2.85 2.44 -5.75
N TRP A 50 -2.25 3.31 -6.57
CA TRP A 50 -2.72 4.69 -6.79
C TRP A 50 -4.11 4.69 -7.45
N PRO A 51 -5.12 5.37 -6.86
CA PRO A 51 -6.49 5.35 -7.40
C PRO A 51 -6.65 6.26 -8.62
N ASP A 52 -5.68 7.13 -8.90
CA ASP A 52 -5.72 8.22 -9.88
C ASP A 52 -6.25 7.78 -11.25
N ARG A 53 -5.69 6.70 -11.80
CA ARG A 53 -6.10 6.18 -13.12
C ARG A 53 -7.58 5.79 -13.15
N THR A 54 -8.03 5.03 -12.15
CA THR A 54 -9.43 4.61 -12.02
C THR A 54 -10.34 5.82 -11.83
N LEU A 55 -9.95 6.80 -11.00
CA LEU A 55 -10.75 7.99 -10.73
C LEU A 55 -10.88 8.90 -11.96
N PHE A 56 -9.79 9.15 -12.69
CA PHE A 56 -9.84 9.94 -13.93
C PHE A 56 -10.69 9.25 -15.00
N THR A 57 -10.53 7.94 -15.14
CA THR A 57 -11.35 7.15 -16.07
C THR A 57 -12.83 7.19 -15.67
N MET A 58 -13.13 7.05 -14.38
CA MET A 58 -14.48 7.16 -13.85
C MET A 58 -15.10 8.55 -14.12
N THR A 59 -14.34 9.63 -13.93
CA THR A 59 -14.86 10.98 -14.25
C THR A 59 -15.13 11.19 -15.74
N THR A 60 -14.47 10.42 -16.60
CA THR A 60 -14.66 10.49 -18.06
C THR A 60 -15.94 9.78 -18.50
N TYR A 61 -16.28 8.64 -17.88
CA TYR A 61 -17.41 7.79 -18.31
C TYR A 61 -18.66 7.88 -17.42
N LEU A 62 -18.56 8.41 -16.20
CA LEU A 62 -19.70 8.62 -15.31
C LEU A 62 -20.21 10.06 -15.44
N HIS A 63 -21.18 10.23 -16.33
CA HIS A 63 -21.77 11.50 -16.72
C HIS A 63 -22.88 11.97 -15.76
N GLY A 64 -23.23 13.25 -15.89
CA GLY A 64 -24.30 13.89 -15.11
C GLY A 64 -23.79 14.97 -14.16
N PHE A 65 -24.50 16.10 -14.17
CA PHE A 65 -24.28 17.27 -13.31
C PHE A 65 -25.24 17.31 -12.11
N ASP A 66 -26.16 16.36 -12.04
CA ASP A 66 -27.08 16.21 -10.94
C ASP A 66 -26.41 15.64 -9.69
N ASP A 67 -27.05 15.87 -8.54
CA ASP A 67 -26.51 15.44 -7.25
C ASP A 67 -26.30 13.93 -7.17
N ARG A 68 -27.14 13.12 -7.85
CA ARG A 68 -26.96 11.65 -7.89
C ARG A 68 -25.62 11.26 -8.51
N ALA A 69 -25.31 11.78 -9.70
CA ALA A 69 -24.05 11.48 -10.38
C ALA A 69 -22.84 12.02 -9.61
N ARG A 70 -22.95 13.25 -9.07
CA ARG A 70 -21.92 13.84 -8.20
C ARG A 70 -21.65 12.97 -6.97
N MET A 71 -22.70 12.47 -6.31
CA MET A 71 -22.56 11.60 -5.15
C MET A 71 -21.97 10.24 -5.50
N MET A 72 -22.33 9.64 -6.65
CA MET A 72 -21.69 8.40 -7.13
C MET A 72 -20.18 8.56 -7.31
N ARG A 73 -19.73 9.62 -8.01
CA ARG A 73 -18.30 9.89 -8.22
C ARG A 73 -17.54 10.06 -6.89
N ARG A 74 -18.13 10.84 -5.96
CA ARG A 74 -17.54 11.07 -4.63
C ARG A 74 -17.46 9.80 -3.80
N SER A 75 -18.50 8.97 -3.81
CA SER A 75 -18.53 7.73 -3.05
C SER A 75 -17.55 6.69 -3.60
N VAL A 76 -17.43 6.55 -4.92
CA VAL A 76 -16.38 5.71 -5.54
C VAL A 76 -14.99 6.17 -5.10
N ALA A 77 -14.72 7.48 -5.17
CA ALA A 77 -13.42 8.03 -4.74
C ALA A 77 -13.12 7.77 -3.26
N ARG A 78 -14.10 7.99 -2.37
CA ARG A 78 -13.95 7.71 -0.94
C ARG A 78 -13.65 6.24 -0.66
N TYR A 79 -14.37 5.33 -1.31
CA TYR A 79 -14.19 3.89 -1.11
C TYR A 79 -12.83 3.39 -1.60
N MET A 80 -12.37 3.87 -2.76
CA MET A 80 -11.02 3.57 -3.26
C MET A 80 -9.94 4.06 -2.27
N LEU A 81 -10.09 5.29 -1.76
CA LEU A 81 -9.16 5.85 -0.77
C LEU A 81 -9.21 5.11 0.57
N PHE A 82 -10.39 4.69 1.03
CA PHE A 82 -10.54 3.90 2.24
C PHE A 82 -9.82 2.54 2.10
N GLY A 83 -10.01 1.85 0.98
CA GLY A 83 -9.30 0.60 0.68
C GLY A 83 -7.78 0.77 0.71
N LEU A 84 -7.27 1.84 0.06
CA LEU A 84 -5.85 2.20 0.07
C LEU A 84 -5.33 2.48 1.50
N ILE A 85 -6.04 3.28 2.29
CA ILE A 85 -5.66 3.57 3.68
C ILE A 85 -5.63 2.28 4.50
N TRP A 86 -6.61 1.40 4.31
CA TRP A 86 -6.74 0.16 5.08
C TRP A 86 -5.58 -0.80 4.82
N ILE A 87 -5.19 -0.99 3.56
CA ILE A 87 -4.03 -1.82 3.22
C ILE A 87 -2.72 -1.15 3.65
N CYS A 88 -2.56 0.16 3.42
CA CYS A 88 -1.34 0.89 3.78
C CYS A 88 -1.10 0.91 5.29
N ARG A 89 -2.15 0.98 6.10
CA ARG A 89 -2.08 0.86 7.56
C ARG A 89 -1.49 -0.47 8.01
N ALA A 90 -1.72 -1.56 7.29
CA ALA A 90 -1.20 -2.88 7.64
C ALA A 90 0.31 -3.02 7.42
N ILE A 91 0.90 -2.16 6.58
CA ILE A 91 2.31 -2.24 6.16
C ILE A 91 3.15 -1.02 6.55
N SER A 92 2.53 0.13 6.81
CA SER A 92 3.21 1.40 7.11
C SER A 92 2.87 1.89 8.50
N VAL A 93 3.90 1.94 9.36
CA VAL A 93 3.80 2.48 10.73
C VAL A 93 3.33 3.93 10.74
N THR A 94 3.74 4.74 9.75
CA THR A 94 3.31 6.13 9.63
C THR A 94 1.81 6.24 9.37
N VAL A 95 1.26 5.38 8.50
CA VAL A 95 -0.19 5.35 8.22
C VAL A 95 -0.96 4.82 9.42
N MET A 96 -0.44 3.79 10.09
CA MET A 96 -1.01 3.23 11.33
C MET A 96 -1.01 4.23 12.50
N LYS A 97 -0.04 5.16 12.55
CA LYS A 97 -0.04 6.24 13.54
C LYS A 97 -1.06 7.33 13.21
N ARG A 98 -1.23 7.67 11.93
CA ARG A 98 -2.19 8.69 11.48
C ARG A 98 -3.63 8.24 11.62
N PHE A 99 -3.88 6.99 11.26
CA PHE A 99 -5.15 6.32 11.49
C PHE A 99 -4.79 5.14 12.39
N PRO A 100 -5.11 5.16 13.70
CA PRO A 100 -4.96 4.01 14.60
C PRO A 100 -6.23 3.15 14.77
N THR A 101 -7.43 3.71 14.59
CA THR A 101 -8.70 2.95 14.61
C THR A 101 -9.58 3.28 13.41
N LEU A 102 -10.66 2.51 13.19
CA LEU A 102 -11.68 2.86 12.18
C LEU A 102 -12.32 4.22 12.47
N ASP A 103 -12.47 4.62 13.73
CA ASP A 103 -13.03 5.93 14.11
C ASP A 103 -12.22 7.08 13.55
N HIS A 104 -10.89 7.01 13.55
CA HIS A 104 -10.04 8.04 12.95
C HIS A 104 -10.26 8.17 11.44
N ILE A 105 -10.66 7.08 10.78
CA ILE A 105 -10.97 7.07 9.34
C ILE A 105 -12.37 7.69 9.09
N VAL A 106 -13.33 7.43 9.98
CA VAL A 106 -14.65 8.07 9.99
C VAL A 106 -14.51 9.58 10.20
N GLU A 107 -13.76 10.00 11.22
CA GLU A 107 -13.52 11.42 11.56
C GLU A 107 -12.84 12.17 10.42
N ALA A 108 -11.92 11.51 9.72
CA ALA A 108 -11.27 12.07 8.53
C ALA A 108 -12.18 12.12 7.28
N GLY A 109 -13.40 11.58 7.36
CA GLY A 109 -14.40 11.67 6.30
C GLY A 109 -14.24 10.67 5.15
N PHE A 110 -13.40 9.63 5.31
CA PHE A 110 -13.24 8.60 4.29
C PHE A 110 -14.41 7.61 4.28
N ILE A 111 -15.03 7.35 5.44
CA ILE A 111 -16.23 6.51 5.60
C ILE A 111 -17.25 7.17 6.54
N THR A 112 -18.51 6.81 6.45
CA THR A 112 -19.55 7.22 7.40
C THR A 112 -19.61 6.26 8.61
N LYS A 113 -20.38 6.64 9.64
CA LYS A 113 -20.59 5.78 10.82
C LYS A 113 -21.34 4.50 10.45
N GLU A 114 -22.30 4.60 9.53
CA GLU A 114 -23.08 3.47 9.04
C GLU A 114 -22.19 2.51 8.23
N GLU A 115 -21.34 3.06 7.35
CA GLU A 115 -20.35 2.29 6.58
C GLU A 115 -19.36 1.56 7.50
N LYS A 116 -18.91 2.20 8.60
CA LYS A 116 -18.09 1.55 9.63
C LYS A 116 -18.80 0.32 10.20
N THR A 117 -20.06 0.44 10.61
CA THR A 117 -20.82 -0.69 11.18
C THR A 117 -20.94 -1.85 10.19
N ILE A 118 -21.21 -1.56 8.91
CA ILE A 118 -21.28 -2.60 7.87
C ILE A 118 -19.91 -3.27 7.68
N PHE A 119 -18.83 -2.49 7.67
CA PHE A 119 -17.46 -3.00 7.54
C PHE A 119 -17.05 -3.92 8.69
N GLU A 120 -17.42 -3.55 9.92
CA GLU A 120 -17.16 -4.35 11.12
C GLU A 120 -17.95 -5.67 11.10
N ASN A 121 -19.23 -5.61 10.72
CA ASN A 121 -20.13 -6.77 10.63
C ASN A 121 -19.84 -7.71 9.46
N THR A 122 -19.02 -7.29 8.49
CA THR A 122 -18.66 -8.17 7.36
C THR A 122 -17.78 -9.32 7.85
N GLU A 123 -18.28 -10.55 7.85
CA GLU A 123 -17.51 -11.71 8.29
C GLU A 123 -16.33 -11.98 7.35
N CYS A 124 -15.11 -11.83 7.86
CA CYS A 124 -13.90 -12.17 7.15
C CYS A 124 -12.77 -12.44 8.14
N LYS A 125 -12.06 -13.56 7.95
CA LYS A 125 -10.89 -13.91 8.78
C LYS A 125 -9.64 -13.11 8.42
N TYR A 126 -9.62 -12.47 7.26
CA TYR A 126 -8.48 -11.76 6.71
C TYR A 126 -8.68 -10.25 6.71
N GLN A 127 -7.62 -9.52 6.35
CA GLN A 127 -7.63 -8.07 6.13
C GLN A 127 -8.69 -7.68 5.09
N LYS A 128 -9.67 -6.85 5.48
CA LYS A 128 -10.86 -6.48 4.70
C LYS A 128 -10.64 -5.33 3.70
N PHE A 129 -9.42 -5.14 3.18
CA PHE A 129 -9.10 -4.01 2.28
C PHE A 129 -9.88 -4.06 0.95
N PHE A 130 -10.38 -5.23 0.55
CA PHE A 130 -11.15 -5.43 -0.67
C PHE A 130 -12.62 -5.02 -0.53
N VAL A 131 -13.16 -4.96 0.69
CA VAL A 131 -14.59 -4.65 0.94
C VAL A 131 -14.98 -3.28 0.36
N PRO A 132 -14.21 -2.20 0.57
CA PRO A 132 -14.52 -0.90 -0.03
C PRO A 132 -14.44 -0.92 -1.55
N LEU A 133 -13.52 -1.70 -2.13
CA LEU A 133 -13.40 -1.85 -3.58
C LEU A 133 -14.65 -2.52 -4.17
N MET A 134 -15.21 -3.52 -3.47
CA MET A 134 -16.49 -4.12 -3.87
C MET A 134 -17.64 -3.11 -3.80
N TRP A 135 -17.68 -2.26 -2.77
CA TRP A 135 -18.69 -1.19 -2.69
C TRP A 135 -18.55 -0.16 -3.81
N ALA A 136 -17.32 0.19 -4.18
CA ALA A 136 -17.06 1.06 -5.33
C ALA A 136 -17.58 0.45 -6.63
N ASN A 137 -17.29 -0.83 -6.87
CA ASN A 137 -17.78 -1.56 -8.04
C ASN A 137 -19.31 -1.63 -8.07
N GLN A 138 -19.97 -1.82 -6.92
CA GLN A 138 -21.42 -1.83 -6.84
C GLN A 138 -22.04 -0.48 -7.23
N ILE A 139 -21.40 0.65 -6.86
CA ILE A 139 -21.83 1.97 -7.32
C ILE A 139 -21.67 2.10 -8.83
N LEU A 140 -20.55 1.64 -9.40
CA LEU A 140 -20.30 1.72 -10.85
C LEU A 140 -21.32 0.88 -11.64
N VAL A 141 -21.64 -0.33 -11.17
CA VAL A 141 -22.71 -1.16 -11.76
C VAL A 141 -24.06 -0.46 -11.67
N THR A 142 -24.35 0.19 -10.54
CA THR A 142 -25.58 0.96 -10.35
C THR A 142 -25.63 2.16 -11.30
N ALA A 143 -24.52 2.89 -11.45
CA ALA A 143 -24.40 4.01 -12.39
C ALA A 143 -24.66 3.57 -13.84
N ARG A 144 -24.17 2.39 -14.23
CA ARG A 144 -24.45 1.80 -15.54
C ARG A 144 -25.93 1.44 -15.71
N ARG A 145 -26.57 0.87 -14.69
CA ARG A 145 -28.01 0.55 -14.70
C ARG A 145 -28.90 1.80 -14.75
N GLU A 146 -28.47 2.87 -14.09
CA GLU A 146 -29.15 4.17 -14.09
C GLU A 146 -28.85 5.00 -15.35
N GLY A 147 -28.10 4.47 -16.32
CA GLY A 147 -27.76 5.18 -17.56
C GLY A 147 -26.82 6.37 -17.36
N LYS A 148 -26.12 6.46 -16.22
CA LYS A 148 -25.09 7.47 -15.96
C LYS A 148 -23.74 7.11 -16.61
N ILE A 149 -23.54 5.83 -16.89
CA ILE A 149 -22.46 5.32 -17.74
C ILE A 149 -23.12 4.82 -19.02
N ASP A 150 -22.74 5.41 -20.15
CA ASP A 150 -23.47 5.25 -21.41
C ASP A 150 -23.43 3.82 -21.95
N ASN A 151 -22.30 3.13 -21.80
CA ASN A 151 -22.08 1.82 -22.39
C ASN A 151 -21.21 0.91 -21.51
N ASP A 152 -21.24 -0.38 -21.81
CA ASP A 152 -20.47 -1.39 -21.09
C ASP A 152 -18.96 -1.22 -21.27
N PHE A 153 -18.54 -0.59 -22.38
CA PHE A 153 -17.15 -0.27 -22.63
C PHE A 153 -16.62 0.72 -21.58
N GLY A 154 -17.34 1.80 -21.29
CA GLY A 154 -16.99 2.76 -20.25
C GLY A 154 -16.90 2.11 -18.88
N LEU A 155 -17.87 1.25 -18.53
CA LEU A 155 -17.80 0.50 -17.27
C LEU A 155 -16.54 -0.39 -17.21
N ARG A 156 -16.22 -1.12 -18.29
CA ARG A 156 -15.01 -1.96 -18.35
C ARG A 156 -13.73 -1.13 -18.22
N MET A 157 -13.67 0.03 -18.86
CA MET A 157 -12.51 0.92 -18.77
C MET A 157 -12.27 1.40 -17.34
N ILE A 158 -13.31 1.62 -16.54
CA ILE A 158 -13.17 1.99 -15.13
C ILE A 158 -12.69 0.82 -14.27
N LEU A 159 -13.17 -0.40 -14.55
CA LEU A 159 -12.88 -1.60 -13.74
C LEU A 159 -11.52 -2.25 -14.04
N GLN A 160 -10.83 -1.83 -15.11
CA GLN A 160 -9.50 -2.31 -15.51
C GLN A 160 -8.36 -1.56 -14.82
#